data_AF-A0A914Y9B5-F1
#
_entry.id   AF-A0A914Y9B5-F1
#
_cell.length_a   1.000
_cell.length_b   1.000
_cell.length_c   1.000
_cell.angle_alpha   90.00
_cell.angle_beta   90.00
_cell.angle_gamma   90.00
#
_symmetry.space_group_name_H-M   'P 1'
#
loop_
_entity.id
_entity.type
_entity.pdbx_description
1 polymer ?
#
loop_
_entity_poly.entity_id
_entity_poly.type
_entity_poly.pdbx_seq_one_letter_code
_entity_poly.pdbx_strand_id
1 'polypeptide(L)'
;MNCFTDTEITVSNGMTYYGKSKVNDWAGIIVERAGQTIERSFRVGICCHYDSLTKNPLGIISIQTNSESSVPKFFFREFPQNLSKALVMDATVSTG
;
A
#
# COMPACT_ATOMS: atom_id res chain seq x y z
N MET A 1 -9.93 -1.78 -16.29
CA MET A 1 -8.52 -1.68 -15.84
C MET A 1 -8.17 -3.02 -15.19
N ASN A 2 -7.38 -3.87 -15.86
CA ASN A 2 -7.10 -5.23 -15.35
C ASN A 2 -5.97 -5.18 -14.32
N CYS A 3 -6.22 -5.66 -13.10
CA CYS A 3 -5.25 -5.69 -12.00
C CYS A 3 -4.20 -6.81 -12.14
N PHE A 4 -4.32 -7.62 -13.19
CA PHE A 4 -3.47 -8.78 -13.46
C PHE A 4 -3.15 -8.88 -14.95
N THR A 5 -1.91 -9.27 -15.26
CA THR A 5 -1.46 -9.58 -16.62
C THR A 5 -1.28 -11.07 -16.77
N ASP A 6 -1.65 -11.61 -17.93
CA ASP A 6 -1.27 -12.97 -18.28
C ASP A 6 0.26 -13.11 -18.28
N THR A 7 0.76 -14.20 -17.72
CA THR A 7 2.19 -14.44 -17.58
C THR A 7 2.48 -15.91 -17.78
N GLU A 8 3.53 -16.17 -18.53
CA GLU A 8 4.07 -17.48 -18.78
C GLU A 8 5.41 -17.57 -18.03
N ILE A 9 5.59 -18.64 -17.26
CA ILE A 9 6.85 -18.93 -16.57
C ILE A 9 7.36 -20.30 -17.00
N THR A 10 8.61 -20.36 -17.44
CA THR A 10 9.33 -21.62 -17.62
C THR A 10 10.16 -21.87 -16.37
N VAL A 11 9.89 -22.98 -15.68
CA VAL A 11 10.64 -23.33 -14.47
C VAL A 11 11.87 -24.17 -14.83
N SER A 12 12.78 -24.36 -13.88
CA SER A 12 14.10 -24.97 -14.11
C SER A 12 14.07 -26.40 -14.67
N ASN A 13 12.95 -27.11 -14.57
CA ASN A 13 12.76 -28.44 -15.16
C ASN A 13 12.30 -28.41 -16.63
N GLY A 14 12.19 -27.23 -17.26
CA GLY A 14 11.78 -27.05 -18.65
C GLY A 14 10.26 -27.02 -18.87
N MET A 15 9.45 -27.19 -17.81
CA MET A 15 7.99 -27.08 -17.90
C MET A 15 7.54 -25.62 -17.89
N THR A 16 6.55 -25.33 -18.73
CA THR A 16 5.90 -24.03 -18.82
C THR A 16 4.59 -24.03 -18.06
N TYR A 17 4.34 -22.96 -17.30
CA TYR A 17 3.08 -22.70 -16.61
C TYR A 17 2.50 -21.35 -17.05
N TYR A 18 1.18 -21.33 -17.23
CA TYR A 18 0.42 -20.12 -17.53
C TYR A 18 -0.33 -19.66 -16.29
N GLY A 19 -0.16 -18.40 -15.95
CA GLY A 19 -0.75 -17.80 -14.78
C GLY A 19 -1.01 -16.32 -14.94
N LYS A 20 -1.23 -15.65 -13.82
CA LYS A 20 -1.48 -14.22 -13.75
C LYS A 20 -0.43 -13.57 -12.85
N SER A 21 0.22 -12.54 -13.35
CA SER A 21 1.09 -11.66 -12.55
C SER A 21 0.33 -10.44 -12.09
N LYS A 22 0.64 -9.94 -10.88
CA LYS A 22 0.01 -8.76 -10.30
C LYS A 22 0.67 -7.49 -10.84
N VAL A 23 -0.13 -6.54 -11.31
CA VAL A 23 0.37 -5.21 -11.70
C VAL A 23 0.58 -4.36 -10.43
N ASN A 24 1.83 -3.98 -10.17
CA ASN A 24 2.23 -3.25 -8.96
C ASN A 24 2.25 -1.72 -9.19
N ASP A 25 1.07 -1.13 -9.37
CA ASP A 25 0.89 0.32 -9.42
C ASP A 25 -0.03 0.77 -8.28
N TRP A 26 0.43 0.56 -7.05
CA TRP A 26 -0.30 0.96 -5.85
C TRP A 26 0.63 1.04 -4.63
N ALA A 27 0.29 1.88 -3.64
CA ALA A 27 1.00 1.97 -2.37
C ALA A 27 0.06 1.82 -1.17
N GLY A 28 0.60 1.33 -0.06
CA GLY A 28 -0.05 1.44 1.25
C GLY A 28 0.13 2.85 1.82
N ILE A 29 -0.91 3.42 2.41
CA ILE A 29 -0.86 4.71 3.10
C ILE A 29 -1.31 4.49 4.54
N ILE A 30 -0.44 4.75 5.51
CA ILE A 30 -0.76 4.59 6.94
C ILE A 30 -1.35 5.89 7.47
N VAL A 31 -2.52 5.81 8.10
CA VAL A 31 -3.08 6.89 8.92
C VAL A 31 -2.53 6.74 10.33
N GLU A 32 -1.70 7.69 10.75
CA GLU A 32 -1.14 7.69 12.10
C GLU A 32 -2.15 8.12 13.16
N ARG A 33 -2.09 7.56 14.38
CA ARG A 33 -1.17 6.48 14.82
C ARG A 33 -1.79 5.08 14.67
N ALA A 34 -3.11 4.99 14.63
CA ALA A 34 -3.86 3.75 14.70
C ALA A 34 -3.48 2.76 13.58
N GLY A 35 -3.28 3.25 12.36
CA GLY A 35 -2.89 2.45 11.20
C GLY A 35 -1.49 1.81 11.28
N GLN A 36 -0.59 2.28 12.15
CA GLN A 36 0.75 1.68 12.33
C GLN A 36 0.66 0.22 12.79
N THR A 37 -0.43 -0.14 13.49
CA THR A 37 -0.68 -1.54 13.92
C THR A 37 -0.81 -2.50 12.73
N ILE A 38 -1.20 -2.00 11.56
CA ILE A 38 -1.41 -2.77 10.32
C ILE A 38 -0.13 -2.82 9.48
N GLU A 39 0.81 -1.89 9.69
CA GLU A 39 2.04 -1.75 8.89
C GLU A 39 2.83 -3.05 8.81
N ARG A 40 3.04 -3.72 9.96
CA ARG A 40 3.84 -4.95 9.99
C ARG A 40 3.21 -6.04 9.13
N SER A 41 1.91 -6.23 9.24
CA SER A 41 1.16 -7.20 8.44
C SER A 41 1.19 -6.84 6.96
N PHE A 42 1.13 -5.55 6.63
CA PHE A 42 1.29 -5.05 5.27
C PHE A 42 2.68 -5.39 4.69
N ARG A 43 3.75 -5.07 5.42
CA ARG A 43 5.12 -5.34 4.97
C ARG A 43 5.39 -6.84 4.79
N VAL A 44 4.93 -7.68 5.72
CA VAL A 44 5.16 -9.13 5.69
C VAL A 44 4.21 -9.85 4.71
N GLY A 45 2.98 -9.39 4.52
CA GLY A 45 2.04 -10.05 3.63
C GLY A 45 2.20 -9.63 2.18
N ILE A 46 2.53 -8.35 1.94
CA ILE A 46 2.41 -7.73 0.63
C ILE A 46 3.78 -7.28 0.10
N CYS A 47 4.65 -6.72 0.94
CA CYS A 47 5.97 -6.27 0.49
C CYS A 47 7.00 -7.39 0.30
N CYS A 48 6.67 -8.65 0.63
CA CYS A 48 7.54 -9.81 0.33
C CYS A 48 7.80 -10.07 -1.17
N HIS A 49 7.18 -9.29 -2.07
CA HIS A 49 7.44 -9.28 -3.50
C HIS A 49 7.94 -7.93 -4.02
N TYR A 50 8.14 -6.94 -3.15
CA TYR A 50 8.81 -5.70 -3.53
C TYR A 50 10.31 -5.97 -3.49
N ASP A 51 10.83 -6.26 -4.69
CA ASP A 51 12.25 -6.35 -4.92
C ASP A 51 12.92 -5.07 -4.40
N SER A 52 14.11 -5.23 -3.82
CA SER A 52 14.94 -4.18 -3.18
C SER A 52 15.13 -2.91 -4.04
N LEU A 53 14.82 -3.02 -5.33
CA LEU A 53 14.93 -1.99 -6.37
C LEU A 53 13.67 -1.13 -6.54
N THR A 54 12.52 -1.52 -6.00
CA THR A 54 11.27 -0.76 -6.09
C THR A 54 11.02 0.00 -4.79
N LYS A 55 11.12 1.33 -4.90
CA LYS A 55 10.94 2.31 -3.81
C LYS A 55 9.76 1.91 -2.91
N ASN A 56 10.02 1.91 -1.60
CA ASN A 56 9.10 1.56 -0.52
C ASN A 56 7.65 1.98 -0.85
N PRO A 57 6.71 1.02 -1.04
CA PRO A 57 5.34 1.32 -1.45
C PRO A 57 4.50 1.78 -0.26
N LEU A 58 5.09 2.59 0.62
CA LEU A 58 4.47 3.00 1.87
C LEU A 58 4.56 4.51 2.02
N GLY A 59 3.41 5.15 2.16
CA GLY A 59 3.28 6.52 2.60
C GLY A 59 2.69 6.60 4.00
N ILE A 60 2.82 7.77 4.61
CA ILE A 60 2.33 8.07 5.96
C ILE A 60 1.53 9.37 5.91
N ILE A 61 0.40 9.41 6.61
CA ILE A 61 -0.40 10.60 6.81
C ILE A 61 -0.75 10.75 8.29
N SER A 62 -0.56 11.94 8.82
CA SER A 62 -0.96 12.30 10.18
C SER A 62 -2.09 13.31 10.11
N ILE A 63 -3.25 12.94 10.66
CA ILE A 63 -4.44 13.79 10.70
C ILE A 63 -4.70 14.16 12.16
N GLN A 64 -4.92 15.43 12.42
CA GLN A 64 -5.31 15.92 13.74
C GLN A 64 -6.57 16.78 13.62
N THR A 65 -7.54 16.52 14.49
CA THR A 65 -8.76 17.32 14.56
C THR A 65 -8.49 18.57 15.38
N ASN A 66 -8.78 19.73 14.80
CA ASN A 66 -8.69 20.99 15.53
C ASN A 66 -9.74 21.01 16.66
N SER A 67 -9.31 21.33 17.89
CA SER A 67 -10.16 21.26 19.08
C SER A 67 -11.28 22.29 19.12
N GLU A 68 -11.15 23.40 18.42
CA GLU A 68 -12.13 24.50 18.43
C GLU A 68 -13.17 24.39 17.30
N SER A 69 -12.73 23.98 16.11
CA SER A 69 -13.56 23.88 14.90
C SER A 69 -14.04 22.46 14.60
N SER A 70 -13.49 21.45 15.28
CA SER A 70 -13.73 20.03 15.01
C SER A 70 -13.37 19.59 13.58
N VAL A 71 -12.61 20.40 12.83
CA VAL A 71 -12.21 20.09 11.45
C VAL A 71 -10.90 19.30 11.44
N PRO A 72 -10.83 18.14 10.76
CA PRO A 72 -9.59 17.39 10.58
C PRO A 72 -8.63 18.14 9.66
N LYS A 73 -7.35 18.20 10.04
CA LYS A 73 -6.27 18.82 9.25
C LYS A 73 -5.10 17.87 9.10
N PHE A 74 -4.45 17.93 7.95
CA PHE A 74 -3.18 17.25 7.73
C PHE A 74 -2.07 17.94 8.52
N PHE A 75 -1.46 17.20 9.45
CA PHE A 75 -0.31 17.65 10.20
C PHE A 75 1.00 17.28 9.50
N PHE A 76 1.04 16.07 8.92
CA PHE A 76 2.18 15.55 8.17
C PHE A 76 1.70 14.63 7.05
N ARG A 77 2.42 14.62 5.92
CA ARG A 77 2.20 13.64 4.85
C ARG A 77 3.49 13.36 4.08
N GLU A 78 3.71 12.09 3.78
CA GLU A 78 4.76 11.62 2.88
C GLU A 78 4.18 10.51 2.01
N PHE A 79 4.16 10.70 0.69
CA PHE A 79 3.58 9.74 -0.26
C PHE A 79 4.62 9.35 -1.31
N PRO A 80 4.64 8.08 -1.74
CA PRO A 80 5.38 7.68 -2.93
C PRO A 80 4.90 8.45 -4.17
N GLN A 81 5.82 8.75 -5.08
CA GLN A 81 5.51 9.48 -6.32
C GLN A 81 4.81 8.57 -7.35
N ASN A 82 3.99 9.17 -8.22
CA ASN A 82 3.38 8.51 -9.38
C ASN A 82 2.47 7.32 -9.04
N LEU A 83 1.65 7.44 -7.99
CA LEU A 83 0.71 6.40 -7.61
C LEU A 83 -0.64 6.58 -8.31
N SER A 84 -1.16 5.52 -8.96
CA SER A 84 -2.55 5.52 -9.44
C SER A 84 -3.55 5.00 -8.42
N LYS A 85 -3.09 4.19 -7.44
CA LYS A 85 -3.93 3.55 -6.43
C LYS A 85 -3.28 3.57 -5.04
N ALA A 86 -4.11 3.65 -4.01
CA ALA A 86 -3.68 3.61 -2.62
C ALA A 86 -4.53 2.64 -1.79
N LEU A 87 -3.87 1.85 -0.94
CA LEU A 87 -4.51 1.12 0.15
C LEU A 87 -4.34 1.94 1.44
N VAL A 88 -5.39 2.63 1.85
CA VAL A 88 -5.37 3.43 3.09
C VAL A 88 -5.61 2.50 4.29
N MET A 89 -4.77 2.63 5.31
CA MET A 89 -4.78 1.79 6.50
C MET A 89 -5.00 2.66 7.74
N ASP A 90 -6.19 2.52 8.32
CA ASP A 90 -6.56 3.02 9.64
C ASP A 90 -7.18 1.85 10.42
N ALA A 91 -6.82 1.70 11.69
CA ALA A 91 -7.33 0.61 12.52
C ALA A 91 -8.75 0.89 13.04
N THR A 92 -9.22 2.13 12.96
CA THR A 92 -10.54 2.53 13.43
C THR A 92 -11.19 3.48 12.43
N VAL A 93 -12.49 3.31 12.20
CA VAL A 93 -13.29 4.29 11.45
C VAL A 93 -14.48 4.66 12.32
N SER A 94 -14.51 5.90 12.82
CA SER A 94 -15.56 6.37 13.73
C SER A 94 -16.51 7.36 13.07
N THR A 95 -15.98 8.42 12.47
CA THR A 95 -16.76 9.52 11.87
C THR A 95 -16.34 9.85 10.44
N GLY A 96 -15.30 9.19 9.93
CA GLY A 96 -14.72 9.38 8.61
C GLY A 96 -13.36 8.70 8.53
#